data_AF-A0A1V3G0Q1-F1
#
_entry.id   AF-A0A1V3G0Q1-F1
#
_cell.length_a   1.000
_cell.length_b   1.000
_cell.length_c   1.000
_cell.angle_alpha   90.00
_cell.angle_beta   90.00
_cell.angle_gamma   90.00
#
_symmetry.space_group_name_H-M   'P 1'
#
loop_
_entity.id
_entity.type
_entity.pdbx_description
1 polymer ?
#
loop_
_entity_poly.entity_id
_entity_poly.type
_entity_poly.pdbx_seq_one_letter_code
_entity_poly.pdbx_strand_id
1 'polypeptide(L)'
;GAFKNINPEELELTALIHDIGKISTPDAVLMKNGKLTEEEYEIMKEHPVDGMELAKSFGYSERVLKAILHHHERYDGLGYPCKLAGKEIPFYSRILAVADSFDAMTSSRAYRKAMTPWDAKKEIENQSGKMYDPAIVEVFNRAYYDMLLICEENEDIYNNVNLIAHKEVSSGLFEGKSD
;
A
#
# COMPACT_ATOMS: atom_id res chain seq x y z
N GLY A 1 12.99 -3.70 -18.38
CA GLY A 1 12.29 -2.75 -17.50
C GLY A 1 12.17 -3.35 -16.13
N ALA A 2 12.03 -2.52 -15.07
CA ALA A 2 12.01 -2.95 -13.67
C ALA A 2 11.04 -4.10 -13.37
N PHE A 3 9.92 -4.18 -14.10
CA PHE A 3 8.93 -5.25 -13.99
C PHE A 3 9.38 -6.64 -14.49
N LYS A 4 10.53 -6.76 -15.19
CA LYS A 4 10.98 -8.04 -15.75
C LYS A 4 11.59 -9.02 -14.72
N ASN A 5 11.90 -8.56 -13.51
CA ASN A 5 12.61 -9.34 -12.49
C ASN A 5 11.83 -9.45 -11.17
N ILE A 6 10.50 -9.39 -11.22
CA ILE A 6 9.65 -9.61 -10.05
C ILE A 6 9.65 -11.09 -9.71
N ASN A 7 9.91 -11.41 -8.44
CA ASN A 7 9.54 -12.68 -7.82
C ASN A 7 8.24 -12.48 -7.03
N PRO A 8 7.09 -12.99 -7.52
CA PRO A 8 5.79 -12.79 -6.87
C PRO A 8 5.75 -13.33 -5.43
N GLU A 9 6.37 -14.47 -5.17
CA GLU A 9 6.41 -15.10 -3.84
C GLU A 9 7.13 -14.22 -2.82
N GLU A 10 8.26 -13.61 -3.21
CA GLU A 10 8.96 -12.66 -2.35
C GLU A 10 8.15 -11.38 -2.12
N LEU A 11 7.43 -10.90 -3.13
CA LEU A 11 6.62 -9.68 -3.01
C LEU A 11 5.43 -9.90 -2.08
N GLU A 12 4.74 -11.04 -2.23
CA GLU A 12 3.65 -11.45 -1.36
C GLU A 12 4.13 -11.64 0.09
N LEU A 13 5.23 -12.38 0.27
CA LEU A 13 5.87 -12.52 1.58
C LEU A 13 6.19 -11.17 2.19
N THR A 14 6.79 -10.26 1.42
CA THR A 14 7.13 -8.92 1.91
C THR A 14 5.87 -8.17 2.32
N ALA A 15 4.78 -8.24 1.55
CA ALA A 15 3.51 -7.62 1.91
C ALA A 15 2.95 -8.16 3.23
N LEU A 16 3.13 -9.44 3.52
CA LEU A 16 2.70 -10.05 4.79
C LEU A 16 3.54 -9.60 5.99
N ILE A 17 4.83 -9.32 5.80
CA ILE A 17 5.77 -9.08 6.90
C ILE A 17 6.32 -7.65 6.97
N HIS A 18 5.88 -6.73 6.10
CA HIS A 18 6.42 -5.36 6.05
C HIS A 18 6.35 -4.63 7.39
N ASP A 19 5.32 -4.94 8.18
CA ASP A 19 5.03 -4.34 9.48
C ASP A 19 5.55 -5.16 10.68
N ILE A 20 6.32 -6.24 10.46
CA ILE A 20 6.73 -7.16 11.52
C ILE A 20 7.51 -6.49 12.66
N GLY A 21 8.21 -5.39 12.36
CA GLY A 21 8.96 -4.61 13.35
C GLY A 21 8.08 -3.91 14.40
N LYS A 22 6.76 -3.81 14.18
CA LYS A 22 5.83 -3.28 15.19
C LYS A 22 5.83 -4.11 16.48
N ILE A 23 6.34 -5.34 16.46
CA ILE A 23 6.57 -6.15 17.66
C ILE A 23 7.51 -5.48 18.67
N SER A 24 8.42 -4.61 18.21
CA SER A 24 9.36 -3.85 19.04
C SER A 24 8.76 -2.53 19.53
N THR A 25 7.59 -2.12 19.02
CA THR A 25 6.92 -0.89 19.42
C THR A 25 6.19 -1.10 20.75
N PRO A 26 6.36 -0.22 21.76
CA PRO A 26 5.65 -0.33 23.03
C PRO A 26 4.12 -0.33 22.85
N ASP A 27 3.41 -1.20 23.57
CA ASP A 27 1.94 -1.33 23.51
C ASP A 27 1.22 0.01 23.72
N ALA A 28 1.73 0.87 24.61
CA ALA A 28 1.15 2.18 24.86
C ALA A 28 1.13 3.11 23.63
N VAL A 29 2.09 2.92 22.71
CA VAL A 29 2.16 3.63 21.42
C VAL A 29 1.36 2.87 20.37
N LEU A 30 1.59 1.56 20.24
CA LEU A 30 0.97 0.71 19.21
C LEU A 30 -0.55 0.64 19.32
N MET A 31 -1.06 0.52 20.55
CA MET A 31 -2.49 0.39 20.85
C MET A 31 -3.14 1.73 21.20
N LYS A 32 -2.49 2.86 20.92
CA LYS A 32 -2.99 4.17 21.32
C LYS A 32 -4.31 4.50 20.61
N ASN A 33 -5.30 4.82 21.42
CA ASN A 33 -6.62 5.22 20.97
C ASN A 33 -6.65 6.72 20.64
N GLY A 34 -6.17 7.10 19.45
CA GLY A 34 -6.16 8.50 18.99
C GLY A 34 -4.92 8.85 18.18
N LYS A 35 -4.62 10.16 18.08
CA LYS A 35 -3.39 10.63 17.42
C LYS A 35 -2.18 10.37 18.31
N LEU A 36 -1.09 9.94 17.69
CA LEU A 36 0.22 9.90 18.32
C LEU A 36 0.73 11.33 18.58
N THR A 37 1.48 11.53 19.66
CA THR A 37 2.32 12.72 19.83
C THR A 37 3.51 12.66 18.88
N GLU A 38 4.28 13.73 18.76
CA GLU A 38 5.46 13.72 17.91
C GLU A 38 6.47 12.66 18.38
N GLU A 39 6.70 12.57 19.70
CA GLU A 39 7.62 11.60 20.30
C GLU A 39 7.15 10.16 20.09
N GLU A 40 5.86 9.89 20.23
CA GLU A 40 5.27 8.58 19.96
C GLU A 40 5.34 8.23 18.47
N TYR A 41 5.20 9.23 17.59
CA TYR A 41 5.36 9.05 16.17
C TYR A 41 6.81 8.73 15.79
N GLU A 42 7.81 9.38 16.42
CA GLU A 42 9.22 9.00 16.26
C GLU A 42 9.46 7.53 16.64
N ILE A 43 8.88 7.06 17.75
CA ILE A 43 8.97 5.64 18.15
C ILE A 43 8.32 4.73 17.11
N MET A 44 7.13 5.08 16.62
CA MET A 44 6.44 4.29 15.59
C MET A 44 7.27 4.20 14.29
N LYS A 45 8.02 5.24 13.93
CA LYS A 45 8.84 5.26 12.70
C LYS A 45 10.04 4.31 12.72
N GLU A 46 10.39 3.73 13.86
CA GLU A 46 11.49 2.77 13.96
C GLU A 46 11.12 1.36 13.43
N HIS A 47 9.83 1.03 13.34
CA HIS A 47 9.41 -0.33 12.94
C HIS A 47 9.94 -0.83 11.59
N PRO A 48 10.22 -0.01 10.55
CA PRO A 48 10.84 -0.51 9.32
C PRO A 48 12.28 -0.98 9.56
N VAL A 49 13.02 -0.30 10.44
CA VAL A 49 14.40 -0.66 10.81
C VAL A 49 14.40 -1.94 11.63
N ASP A 50 13.56 -1.99 12.68
CA ASP A 50 13.41 -3.18 13.53
C ASP A 50 12.92 -4.38 12.73
N GLY A 51 11.96 -4.17 11.83
CA GLY A 51 11.41 -5.21 10.96
C GLY A 51 12.46 -5.76 10.00
N MET A 52 13.31 -4.91 9.44
CA MET A 52 14.41 -5.33 8.58
C MET A 52 15.46 -6.14 9.34
N GLU A 53 15.88 -5.70 10.53
CA GLU A 53 16.85 -6.45 11.34
C GLU A 53 16.30 -7.81 11.81
N LEU A 54 15.02 -7.86 12.19
CA LEU A 54 14.36 -9.12 12.51
C LEU A 54 14.27 -10.04 11.29
N ALA A 55 13.82 -9.54 10.15
CA ALA A 55 13.74 -10.28 8.90
C ALA A 55 15.12 -10.82 8.46
N LYS A 56 16.18 -10.04 8.68
CA LYS A 56 17.56 -10.43 8.37
C LYS A 56 18.01 -11.63 9.22
N SER A 57 17.58 -11.71 10.47
CA SER A 57 17.88 -12.87 11.34
C SER A 57 17.25 -14.18 10.84
N PHE A 58 16.16 -14.09 10.05
CA PHE A 58 15.51 -15.23 9.40
C PHE A 58 16.11 -15.58 8.03
N GLY A 59 17.12 -14.83 7.56
CA GLY A 59 17.80 -15.13 6.29
C GLY A 59 17.02 -14.75 5.04
N TYR A 60 16.06 -13.82 5.13
CA TYR A 60 15.35 -13.31 3.95
C TYR A 60 16.29 -12.58 2.98
N SER A 61 15.90 -12.55 1.70
CA SER A 61 16.73 -11.96 0.65
C SER A 61 16.89 -10.46 0.81
N GLU A 62 18.00 -9.90 0.30
CA GLU A 62 18.27 -8.46 0.35
C GLU A 62 17.13 -7.63 -0.26
N ARG A 63 16.42 -8.18 -1.24
CA ARG A 63 15.25 -7.55 -1.86
C ARG A 63 14.11 -7.37 -0.86
N VAL A 64 13.79 -8.42 -0.11
CA VAL A 64 12.78 -8.38 0.96
C VAL A 64 13.20 -7.42 2.07
N LEU A 65 14.46 -7.51 2.52
CA LEU A 65 14.99 -6.64 3.59
C LEU A 65 14.90 -5.15 3.23
N LYS A 66 15.33 -4.78 2.01
CA LYS A 66 15.20 -3.41 1.51
C LYS A 66 13.73 -2.99 1.38
N ALA A 67 12.87 -3.92 0.97
CA ALA A 67 11.47 -3.61 0.82
C ALA A 67 10.81 -3.26 2.15
N ILE A 68 11.08 -4.05 3.20
CA ILE A 68 10.66 -3.79 4.59
C ILE A 68 11.24 -2.47 5.10
N LEU A 69 12.54 -2.21 4.91
CA LEU A 69 13.15 -0.98 5.45
C LEU A 69 12.56 0.31 4.85
N HIS A 70 12.17 0.27 3.58
CA HIS A 70 11.85 1.47 2.81
C HIS A 70 10.38 1.59 2.40
N HIS A 71 9.47 0.77 2.95
CA HIS A 71 8.05 0.79 2.54
C HIS A 71 7.30 2.09 2.93
N HIS A 72 7.87 2.90 3.82
CA HIS A 72 7.38 4.24 4.17
C HIS A 72 8.16 5.39 3.50
N GLU A 73 9.07 5.09 2.57
CA GLU A 73 9.64 6.12 1.72
C GLU A 73 8.58 6.68 0.77
N ARG A 74 8.64 7.98 0.53
CA ARG A 74 7.72 8.68 -0.37
C ARG A 74 8.44 9.05 -1.65
N TYR A 75 7.74 8.97 -2.77
CA TYR A 75 8.33 9.28 -4.08
C TYR A 75 8.94 10.69 -4.17
N ASP A 76 8.43 11.66 -3.40
CA ASP A 76 8.94 13.03 -3.27
C ASP A 76 10.14 13.20 -2.32
N GLY A 77 10.61 12.13 -1.68
CA GLY A 77 11.75 12.16 -0.74
C GLY A 77 11.39 12.67 0.66
N LEU A 78 10.11 12.88 0.98
CA LEU A 78 9.67 13.33 2.30
C LEU A 78 9.34 12.18 3.26
N GLY A 79 9.61 10.94 2.85
CA GLY A 79 9.36 9.73 3.64
C GLY A 79 10.44 9.46 4.69
N TYR A 80 10.45 8.23 5.20
CA TYR A 80 11.41 7.75 6.19
C TYR A 80 11.69 6.26 5.91
N PRO A 81 12.81 5.70 6.44
CA PRO A 81 13.80 6.31 7.32
C PRO A 81 14.92 7.09 6.60
N CYS A 82 15.18 6.81 5.33
CA CYS A 82 16.36 7.30 4.61
C CYS A 82 16.07 8.50 3.70
N LYS A 83 14.80 8.88 3.50
CA LYS A 83 14.37 9.99 2.63
C LYS A 83 14.78 9.77 1.18
N LEU A 84 14.69 8.53 0.72
CA LEU A 84 14.96 8.17 -0.67
C LEU A 84 13.88 8.78 -1.58
N ALA A 85 14.27 9.23 -2.77
CA ALA A 85 13.36 9.85 -3.71
C ALA A 85 13.26 9.08 -5.03
N GLY A 86 12.10 9.16 -5.66
CA GLY A 86 11.86 8.63 -7.00
C GLY A 86 12.23 7.15 -7.13
N LYS A 87 13.19 6.86 -8.03
CA LYS A 87 13.60 5.49 -8.36
C LYS A 87 14.74 4.95 -7.48
N GLU A 88 15.26 5.75 -6.55
CA GLU A 88 16.20 5.27 -5.52
C GLU A 88 15.48 4.37 -4.51
N ILE A 89 14.18 4.60 -4.33
CA ILE A 89 13.32 3.74 -3.51
C ILE A 89 13.26 2.34 -4.16
N PRO A 90 13.52 1.27 -3.39
CA PRO A 90 13.43 -0.09 -3.89
C PRO A 90 12.10 -0.36 -4.57
N PHE A 91 12.15 -1.11 -5.66
CA PHE A 91 10.97 -1.32 -6.50
C PHE A 91 9.80 -1.97 -5.73
N TYR A 92 10.08 -2.93 -4.85
CA TYR A 92 9.06 -3.57 -4.00
C TYR A 92 8.45 -2.59 -3.00
N SER A 93 9.26 -1.72 -2.39
CA SER A 93 8.75 -0.67 -1.48
C SER A 93 7.77 0.27 -2.18
N ARG A 94 8.04 0.65 -3.43
CA ARG A 94 7.13 1.51 -4.20
C ARG A 94 5.80 0.82 -4.54
N ILE A 95 5.80 -0.51 -4.69
CA ILE A 95 4.55 -1.29 -4.85
C ILE A 95 3.80 -1.35 -3.52
N LEU A 96 4.51 -1.69 -2.43
CA LEU A 96 3.94 -1.79 -1.09
C LEU A 96 3.30 -0.48 -0.64
N ALA A 97 3.94 0.67 -0.90
CA ALA A 97 3.38 1.97 -0.53
C ALA A 97 1.97 2.18 -1.10
N VAL A 98 1.72 1.73 -2.34
CA VAL A 98 0.39 1.82 -2.96
C VAL A 98 -0.57 0.79 -2.37
N ALA A 99 -0.14 -0.46 -2.24
CA ALA A 99 -0.96 -1.56 -1.74
C ALA A 99 -1.38 -1.37 -0.27
N ASP A 100 -0.43 -1.05 0.61
CA ASP A 100 -0.65 -0.78 2.04
C ASP A 100 -1.56 0.44 2.22
N SER A 101 -1.33 1.52 1.48
CA SER A 101 -2.19 2.71 1.57
C SER A 101 -3.62 2.43 1.12
N PHE A 102 -3.80 1.64 0.06
CA PHE A 102 -5.13 1.24 -0.39
C PHE A 102 -5.86 0.43 0.69
N ASP A 103 -5.22 -0.62 1.21
CA ASP A 103 -5.78 -1.46 2.27
C ASP A 103 -6.10 -0.62 3.52
N ALA A 104 -5.16 0.21 3.98
CA ALA A 104 -5.32 1.10 5.11
C ALA A 104 -6.51 2.07 4.97
N MET A 105 -6.80 2.55 3.76
CA MET A 105 -7.92 3.44 3.50
C MET A 105 -9.26 2.69 3.43
N THR A 106 -9.28 1.49 2.85
CA THR A 106 -10.51 0.70 2.65
C THR A 106 -10.86 -0.19 3.84
N SER A 107 -9.93 -0.38 4.78
CA SER A 107 -10.16 -1.15 6.00
C SER A 107 -10.73 -0.27 7.12
N SER A 108 -11.76 -0.78 7.81
CA SER A 108 -12.33 -0.10 8.98
C SER A 108 -11.34 -0.16 10.15
N ARG A 109 -10.90 1.00 10.64
CA ARG A 109 -10.04 1.10 11.83
C ARG A 109 -10.84 1.73 12.98
N ALA A 110 -10.45 1.46 14.23
CA ALA A 110 -11.17 1.90 15.44
C ALA A 110 -11.51 3.40 15.50
N TYR A 111 -10.79 4.24 14.73
CA TYR A 111 -10.92 5.70 14.72
C TYR A 111 -11.36 6.31 13.38
N ARG A 112 -11.60 5.50 12.34
CA ARG A 112 -11.98 6.00 11.01
C ARG A 112 -12.90 5.03 10.28
N LYS A 113 -14.01 5.55 9.75
CA LYS A 113 -14.84 4.81 8.80
C LYS A 113 -14.04 4.54 7.53
N ALA A 114 -14.05 3.29 7.06
CA ALA A 114 -13.43 2.91 5.79
C ALA A 114 -13.87 3.84 4.66
N MET A 115 -12.92 4.24 3.81
CA MET A 115 -13.22 4.87 2.52
C MET A 115 -13.79 3.83 1.57
N THR A 116 -14.56 4.27 0.58
CA THR A 116 -14.94 3.37 -0.51
C THR A 116 -13.68 3.02 -1.33
N PRO A 117 -13.63 1.83 -1.97
CA PRO A 117 -12.54 1.48 -2.88
C PRO A 117 -12.30 2.54 -3.98
N TRP A 118 -13.38 3.16 -4.46
CA TRP A 118 -13.30 4.22 -5.46
C TRP A 118 -12.65 5.51 -4.92
N ASP A 119 -13.02 5.95 -3.72
CA ASP A 119 -12.42 7.13 -3.10
C ASP A 119 -10.95 6.89 -2.75
N ALA A 120 -10.62 5.68 -2.26
CA ALA A 120 -9.24 5.28 -1.99
C ALA A 120 -8.38 5.29 -3.26
N LYS A 121 -8.92 4.76 -4.38
CA LYS A 121 -8.28 4.86 -5.70
C LYS A 121 -8.02 6.32 -6.09
N LYS A 122 -9.02 7.20 -5.97
CA LYS A 122 -8.88 8.63 -6.30
C LYS A 122 -7.81 9.31 -5.45
N GLU A 123 -7.72 8.99 -4.17
CA GLU A 123 -6.67 9.52 -3.31
C GLU A 123 -5.28 9.05 -3.77
N ILE A 124 -5.13 7.78 -4.15
CA ILE A 124 -3.87 7.27 -4.72
C ILE A 124 -3.50 8.03 -6.01
N GLU A 125 -4.46 8.27 -6.90
CA GLU A 125 -4.24 9.04 -8.13
C GLU A 125 -3.80 10.48 -7.84
N ASN A 126 -4.44 11.15 -6.87
CA ASN A 126 -4.11 12.52 -6.46
C ASN A 126 -2.71 12.66 -5.86
N GLN A 127 -2.17 11.59 -5.27
CA GLN A 127 -0.84 11.55 -4.66
C GLN A 127 0.25 10.98 -5.60
N SER A 128 -0.09 10.70 -6.86
CA SER A 128 0.85 10.27 -7.89
C SER A 128 1.97 11.29 -8.08
N GLY A 129 3.22 10.83 -8.06
CA GLY A 129 4.42 11.66 -8.14
C GLY A 129 4.81 12.37 -6.83
N LYS A 130 4.00 12.24 -5.78
CA LYS A 130 4.29 12.76 -4.43
C LYS A 130 4.54 11.61 -3.46
N MET A 131 3.49 10.90 -3.06
CA MET A 131 3.65 9.70 -2.23
C MET A 131 4.10 8.52 -3.10
N TYR A 132 3.50 8.38 -4.28
CA TYR A 132 3.56 7.15 -5.05
C TYR A 132 4.28 7.33 -6.38
N ASP A 133 4.94 6.25 -6.82
CA ASP A 133 5.53 6.18 -8.16
C ASP A 133 4.43 6.25 -9.23
N PRO A 134 4.44 7.25 -10.14
CA PRO A 134 3.43 7.37 -11.19
C PRO A 134 3.27 6.11 -12.04
N ALA A 135 4.37 5.38 -12.32
CA ALA A 135 4.33 4.17 -13.12
C ALA A 135 3.62 3.02 -12.39
N ILE A 136 3.68 2.99 -11.05
CA ILE A 136 2.97 2.00 -10.24
C ILE A 136 1.52 2.38 -10.08
N VAL A 137 1.20 3.67 -9.91
CA VAL A 137 -0.20 4.15 -9.90
C VAL A 137 -0.91 3.77 -11.20
N GLU A 138 -0.24 3.91 -12.35
CA GLU A 138 -0.81 3.48 -13.64
C GLU A 138 -1.10 1.97 -13.69
N VAL A 139 -0.20 1.14 -13.15
CA VAL A 139 -0.40 -0.32 -13.06
C VAL A 139 -1.53 -0.66 -12.07
N PHE A 140 -1.56 -0.01 -10.91
CA PHE A 140 -2.62 -0.15 -9.91
C PHE A 140 -3.99 0.18 -10.50
N ASN A 141 -4.11 1.25 -11.28
CA ASN A 141 -5.35 1.61 -11.95
C ASN A 141 -5.84 0.51 -12.89
N ARG A 142 -4.95 -0.08 -13.69
CA ARG A 142 -5.30 -1.23 -14.55
C ARG A 142 -5.74 -2.43 -13.72
N ALA A 143 -4.96 -2.81 -12.71
CA ALA A 143 -5.28 -3.94 -11.83
C ALA A 143 -6.61 -3.75 -11.10
N TYR A 144 -6.95 -2.52 -10.70
CA TYR A 144 -8.23 -2.18 -10.10
C TYR A 144 -9.40 -2.44 -11.06
N TYR A 145 -9.29 -2.05 -12.33
CA TYR A 145 -10.34 -2.34 -13.32
C TYR A 145 -10.43 -3.84 -13.64
N ASP A 146 -9.30 -4.53 -13.77
CA ASP A 146 -9.27 -5.98 -13.98
C ASP A 146 -9.98 -6.71 -12.82
N MET A 147 -9.74 -6.28 -11.57
CA MET A 147 -10.43 -6.78 -10.39
C MET A 147 -11.95 -6.55 -10.48
N LEU A 148 -12.41 -5.37 -10.91
CA LEU A 148 -13.84 -5.09 -11.07
C LEU A 148 -14.49 -6.01 -12.10
N LEU A 149 -13.85 -6.23 -13.24
CA LEU A 149 -14.34 -7.13 -14.29
C LEU A 149 -14.49 -8.57 -13.76
N ILE A 150 -13.49 -9.06 -13.02
CA ILE A 150 -13.54 -10.39 -12.39
C ILE A 150 -14.69 -10.50 -11.38
N CYS A 151 -14.94 -9.43 -10.61
CA CYS A 151 -16.03 -9.39 -9.63
C CYS A 151 -17.42 -9.35 -10.30
N GLU A 152 -17.57 -8.62 -11.41
CA GLU A 152 -18.83 -8.60 -12.18
C GLU A 152 -19.17 -9.99 -12.76
N GLU A 153 -18.15 -10.79 -13.08
CA GLU A 153 -18.31 -12.17 -13.54
C GLU A 153 -18.53 -13.19 -12.40
N ASN A 154 -18.35 -12.80 -11.13
CA ASN A 154 -18.48 -13.68 -9.95
C ASN A 154 -19.18 -12.99 -8.77
N GLU A 155 -20.48 -13.22 -8.63
CA GLU A 155 -21.35 -12.59 -7.63
C GLU A 155 -20.89 -12.84 -6.17
N ASP A 156 -20.27 -13.99 -5.89
CA ASP A 156 -19.68 -14.32 -4.59
C ASP A 156 -18.45 -13.45 -4.25
N ILE A 157 -17.67 -13.05 -5.25
CA ILE A 157 -16.51 -12.16 -5.06
C ILE A 157 -17.01 -10.73 -4.90
N TYR A 158 -17.96 -10.29 -5.72
CA TYR A 158 -18.55 -8.95 -5.65
C TYR A 158 -19.06 -8.59 -4.23
N ASN A 159 -19.72 -9.54 -3.56
CA ASN A 159 -20.25 -9.35 -2.22
C ASN A 159 -19.18 -9.32 -1.11
N ASN A 160 -18.00 -9.90 -1.34
CA ASN A 160 -16.90 -9.95 -0.37
C ASN A 160 -15.95 -8.75 -0.45
N VAL A 161 -15.86 -8.06 -1.60
CA VAL A 161 -14.89 -6.97 -1.81
C VAL A 161 -15.40 -5.59 -1.35
N ASN A 162 -16.55 -5.51 -0.64
CA ASN A 162 -17.13 -4.23 -0.18
C ASN A 162 -17.23 -3.18 -1.33
N LEU A 163 -17.49 -3.63 -2.56
CA LEU A 163 -17.61 -2.80 -3.76
C LEU A 163 -18.94 -2.02 -3.83
N ILE A 164 -19.46 -1.60 -2.67
CA ILE A 164 -20.70 -0.84 -2.55
C ILE A 164 -20.45 0.62 -2.97
N ALA A 165 -20.24 0.83 -4.27
CA ALA A 165 -20.40 2.11 -4.96
C ALA A 165 -20.36 2.00 -6.51
N HIS A 166 -20.31 0.81 -7.11
CA HIS A 166 -20.02 0.72 -8.57
C HIS A 166 -21.22 0.77 -9.52
N LYS A 167 -22.45 0.62 -9.03
CA LYS A 167 -23.63 0.59 -9.93
C LYS A 167 -23.92 1.93 -10.63
N GLU A 168 -23.34 3.04 -10.20
CA GLU A 168 -23.54 4.37 -10.80
C GLU A 168 -22.37 4.86 -11.67
N VAL A 169 -21.21 4.17 -11.64
CA VAL A 169 -20.02 4.59 -12.40
C VAL A 169 -19.88 3.81 -13.72
N SER A 170 -20.35 2.57 -13.77
CA SER A 170 -20.34 1.76 -15.00
C SER A 170 -21.26 2.31 -16.08
N SER A 171 -22.39 2.93 -15.74
CA SER A 171 -23.29 3.56 -16.72
C SER A 171 -22.65 4.72 -17.49
N GLY A 172 -21.71 5.45 -16.90
CA GLY A 172 -21.03 6.58 -17.54
C GLY A 172 -19.73 6.24 -18.29
N LEU A 173 -19.13 5.07 -18.04
CA LEU A 173 -17.87 4.65 -18.68
C LEU A 173 -18.08 3.96 -20.03
N PHE A 174 -19.26 3.37 -20.28
CA PHE A 174 -19.58 2.68 -21.53
C PHE A 174 -20.33 3.54 -22.56
N GLU A 175 -20.90 4.68 -22.18
CA GLU A 175 -21.58 5.60 -23.12
C GLU A 175 -20.61 6.47 -23.95
N GLY A 176 -19.30 6.42 -23.67
CA GLY A 176 -18.28 7.23 -24.35
C GLY A 176 -17.55 6.55 -25.52
N LYS A 177 -17.93 5.33 -25.92
CA LYS A 177 -17.33 4.62 -27.07
C LYS A 177 -18.38 3.87 -27.88
N SER A 178 -19.27 4.61 -28.52
CA SER A 178 -19.97 4.15 -29.71
C SER A 178 -20.27 5.37 -30.57
N ASP A 179 -19.53 5.45 -31.68
CA ASP A 179 -19.69 6.29 -32.87
C ASP A 179 -19.46 7.82 -32.78
#